data_AF-A0A800DRX6-F1
#
_entry.id   AF-A0A800DRX6-F1
#
_cell.length_a   1.000
_cell.length_b   1.000
_cell.length_c   1.000
_cell.angle_alpha   90.00
_cell.angle_beta   90.00
_cell.angle_gamma   90.00
#
_symmetry.space_group_name_H-M   'P 1'
#
loop_
_entity.id
_entity.type
_entity.pdbx_description
1 polymer ?
#
loop_
_entity_poly.entity_id
_entity_poly.type
_entity_poly.pdbx_seq_one_letter_code
_entity_poly.pdbx_strand_id
1 'polypeptide(L)'
;MRHNITQPDIQAIIRQALADWEVGKFSNEFYAKLVERDISDIQVERALRSRSSGICRYQHRGQPRYGFWHPTSKLFIVWRPAEKGYESEYKTCFYVRSGMVYMRGLENVEILRFPRE
;
A
#
# COMPACT_ATOMS: atom_id res chain seq x y z
N MET A 1 -15.61 -17.71 0.11
CA MET A 1 -15.39 -17.59 -1.35
C MET A 1 -14.05 -16.90 -1.56
N ARG A 2 -13.09 -17.54 -2.24
CA ARG A 2 -11.85 -16.87 -2.66
C ARG A 2 -12.19 -16.03 -3.88
N HIS A 3 -12.17 -14.70 -3.76
CA HIS A 3 -12.24 -13.86 -4.94
C HIS A 3 -10.91 -14.03 -5.69
N ASN A 4 -10.94 -14.65 -6.87
CA ASN A 4 -9.76 -14.69 -7.73
C ASN A 4 -9.55 -13.28 -8.29
N ILE A 5 -8.73 -12.48 -7.61
CA ILE A 5 -8.31 -11.16 -8.09
C ILE A 5 -7.45 -11.38 -9.34
N THR A 6 -7.88 -10.81 -10.46
CA THR A 6 -7.22 -10.94 -11.75
C THR A 6 -6.10 -9.90 -11.91
N GLN A 7 -5.17 -10.09 -12.85
CA GLN A 7 -4.16 -9.07 -13.15
C GLN A 7 -4.75 -7.69 -13.51
N PRO A 8 -5.84 -7.59 -14.30
CA PRO A 8 -6.57 -6.35 -14.51
C PRO A 8 -6.99 -5.63 -13.21
N ASP A 9 -7.42 -6.37 -12.20
CA ASP A 9 -7.85 -5.80 -10.92
C ASP A 9 -6.69 -5.17 -10.15
N ILE A 10 -5.51 -5.80 -10.20
CA ILE A 10 -4.28 -5.26 -9.59
C ILE A 10 -3.88 -3.95 -10.27
N GLN A 11 -4.01 -3.85 -11.60
CA GLN A 11 -3.72 -2.61 -12.32
C GLN A 11 -4.74 -1.51 -12.01
N ALA A 12 -6.01 -1.86 -11.78
CA ALA A 12 -7.01 -0.90 -11.32
C ALA A 12 -6.67 -0.36 -9.92
N ILE A 13 -6.26 -1.23 -8.99
CA ILE A 13 -5.81 -0.86 -7.64
C ILE A 13 -4.62 0.11 -7.70
N ILE A 14 -3.58 -0.23 -8.47
CA ILE A 14 -2.39 0.62 -8.61
C ILE A 14 -2.77 1.98 -9.21
N ARG A 15 -3.59 1.99 -10.27
CA ARG A 15 -4.03 3.24 -10.91
C ARG A 15 -4.80 4.14 -9.94
N GLN A 16 -5.73 3.57 -9.17
CA GLN A 16 -6.49 4.35 -8.20
C GLN A 16 -5.60 4.88 -7.07
N ALA A 17 -4.70 4.05 -6.52
CA ALA A 17 -3.76 4.49 -5.50
C ALA A 17 -2.88 5.65 -6.02
N LEU A 18 -2.37 5.56 -7.25
CA LEU A 18 -1.58 6.64 -7.85
C LEU A 18 -2.40 7.91 -8.08
N ALA A 19 -3.65 7.80 -8.56
CA ALA A 19 -4.54 8.96 -8.69
C ALA A 19 -4.76 9.65 -7.34
N ASP A 20 -5.01 8.87 -6.27
CA ASP A 20 -5.17 9.37 -4.91
C ASP A 20 -3.89 10.00 -4.36
N TRP A 21 -2.72 9.50 -4.76
CA TRP A 21 -1.42 10.07 -4.42
C TRP A 21 -1.26 11.45 -5.07
N GLU A 22 -1.55 11.56 -6.37
CA GLU A 22 -1.41 12.78 -7.17
C GLU A 22 -2.33 13.91 -6.67
N VAL A 23 -3.53 13.58 -6.16
CA VAL A 23 -4.46 14.57 -5.57
C VAL A 23 -4.28 14.80 -4.07
N GLY A 24 -3.28 14.17 -3.46
CA GLY A 24 -2.93 14.42 -2.06
C GLY A 24 -3.89 13.82 -1.01
N LYS A 25 -4.48 12.65 -1.28
CA LYS A 25 -5.38 11.96 -0.34
C LYS A 25 -4.61 11.31 0.81
N PHE A 26 -4.07 12.13 1.71
CA PHE A 26 -3.25 11.69 2.84
C PHE A 26 -3.95 11.97 4.16
N SER A 27 -3.83 11.06 5.12
CA SER A 27 -4.18 11.39 6.50
C SER A 27 -3.17 12.38 7.08
N ASN A 28 -3.59 13.18 8.07
CA ASN A 28 -2.64 14.04 8.82
C ASN A 28 -1.48 13.22 9.42
N GLU A 29 -1.78 12.01 9.87
CA GLU A 29 -0.80 11.08 10.43
C GLU A 29 0.22 10.61 9.37
N PHE A 30 -0.18 10.51 8.11
CA PHE A 30 0.72 10.10 7.03
C PHE A 30 1.84 11.11 6.83
N TYR A 31 1.51 12.40 6.70
CA TYR A 31 2.48 13.47 6.52
C TYR A 31 3.46 13.58 7.70
N ALA A 32 2.94 13.54 8.93
CA ALA A 32 3.78 13.57 10.12
C ALA A 32 4.82 12.45 10.10
N LYS A 33 4.40 11.25 9.68
CA LYS A 33 5.27 10.07 9.61
C LYS A 33 6.30 10.10 8.48
N LEU A 34 6.01 10.75 7.35
CA LEU A 34 7.02 10.92 6.29
C LEU A 34 8.20 11.73 6.82
N VAL A 35 7.90 12.87 7.47
CA VAL A 35 8.91 13.75 8.07
C VAL A 35 9.66 13.04 9.19
N GLU A 36 8.95 12.41 10.12
CA GLU A 36 9.54 11.68 11.25
C GLU A 36 10.52 10.58 10.81
N ARG A 37 10.28 9.97 9.65
CA ARG A 37 11.00 8.78 9.18
C ARG A 37 11.98 9.06 8.03
N ASP A 38 12.16 10.33 7.68
CA ASP A 38 12.99 10.75 6.55
C ASP A 38 12.62 10.04 5.23
N ILE A 39 11.31 9.93 4.98
CA ILE A 39 10.76 9.33 3.75
C ILE A 39 10.32 10.45 2.83
N SER A 40 10.96 10.55 1.67
CA SER A 40 10.57 11.49 0.62
C SER A 40 9.38 11.00 -0.21
N ASP A 41 8.61 11.95 -0.74
CA ASP A 41 7.52 11.70 -1.68
C ASP A 41 7.98 10.89 -2.91
N ILE A 42 9.20 11.15 -3.39
CA ILE A 42 9.82 10.45 -4.52
C ILE A 42 9.99 8.94 -4.20
N GLN A 43 10.38 8.60 -2.97
CA GLN A 43 10.52 7.19 -2.58
C GLN A 43 9.16 6.49 -2.52
N VAL A 44 8.13 7.19 -2.04
CA VAL A 44 6.76 6.65 -1.99
C VAL A 44 6.24 6.43 -3.41
N GLU A 45 6.32 7.44 -4.26
CA GLU A 45 5.86 7.35 -5.66
C GLU A 45 6.59 6.25 -6.42
N ARG A 46 7.93 6.15 -6.26
CA ARG A 46 8.71 5.06 -6.86
C ARG A 46 8.23 3.69 -6.41
N ALA A 47 7.93 3.52 -5.12
CA ALA A 47 7.43 2.26 -4.59
C ALA A 47 6.03 1.92 -5.12
N LEU A 48 5.13 2.91 -5.27
CA LEU A 48 3.79 2.71 -5.83
C LEU A 48 3.85 2.33 -7.32
N ARG A 49 4.69 3.01 -8.12
CA ARG A 49 4.82 2.77 -9.57
C ARG A 49 5.63 1.51 -9.90
N SER A 50 6.45 1.02 -8.98
CA SER A 50 7.35 -0.10 -9.26
C SER A 50 6.59 -1.41 -9.52
N ARG A 51 6.96 -2.09 -10.61
CA ARG A 51 6.50 -3.45 -10.93
C ARG A 51 7.08 -4.51 -9.99
N SER A 52 8.19 -4.19 -9.31
CA SER A 52 8.86 -5.05 -8.33
C SER A 52 8.18 -5.02 -6.96
N SER A 53 7.31 -4.04 -6.69
CA SER A 53 6.69 -3.93 -5.37
C SER A 53 5.69 -5.06 -5.13
N GLY A 54 5.72 -5.66 -3.96
CA GLY A 54 4.66 -6.54 -3.48
C GLY A 54 3.38 -5.74 -3.21
N ILE A 55 2.23 -6.35 -3.43
CA ILE A 55 0.93 -5.77 -3.12
C ILE A 55 0.12 -6.78 -2.33
N CYS A 56 -0.44 -6.37 -1.20
CA CYS A 56 -1.38 -7.17 -0.44
C CYS A 56 -2.65 -6.37 -0.13
N ARG A 57 -3.77 -7.08 0.01
CA ARG A 57 -4.99 -6.60 0.64
C ARG A 57 -5.07 -7.21 2.04
N TYR A 58 -5.50 -6.46 3.03
CA TYR A 58 -5.69 -6.97 4.39
C TYR A 58 -6.78 -6.18 5.12
N GLN A 59 -7.19 -6.65 6.30
CA GLN A 59 -8.13 -5.94 7.17
C GLN A 59 -7.39 -5.25 8.30
N HIS A 60 -7.83 -4.04 8.65
CA HIS A 60 -7.38 -3.35 9.85
C HIS A 60 -8.57 -2.70 10.54
N ARG A 61 -8.93 -3.20 11.73
CA ARG A 61 -10.12 -2.75 12.48
C ARG A 61 -11.40 -2.82 11.63
N GLY A 62 -11.56 -3.92 10.88
CA GLY A 62 -12.71 -4.15 10.00
C GLY A 62 -12.74 -3.30 8.72
N GLN A 63 -11.68 -2.54 8.42
CA GLN A 63 -11.58 -1.75 7.18
C GLN A 63 -10.52 -2.36 6.25
N PRO A 64 -10.82 -2.47 4.94
CA PRO A 64 -9.84 -2.97 3.99
C PRO A 64 -8.71 -1.97 3.80
N ARG A 65 -7.50 -2.50 3.69
CA ARG A 65 -6.28 -1.76 3.41
C ARG A 65 -5.50 -2.46 2.32
N TYR A 66 -4.73 -1.68 1.58
CA TYR A 66 -3.75 -2.17 0.63
C TYR A 66 -2.37 -1.78 1.12
N GLY A 67 -1.47 -2.76 1.12
CA GLY A 67 -0.06 -2.58 1.38
C GLY A 67 0.74 -2.62 0.09
N PHE A 68 1.63 -1.66 -0.11
CA PHE A 68 2.62 -1.68 -1.19
C PHE A 68 4.00 -1.77 -0.56
N TRP A 69 4.75 -2.84 -0.87
CA TRP A 69 6.10 -3.01 -0.35
C TRP A 69 7.13 -3.04 -1.46
N HIS A 70 8.12 -2.15 -1.42
CA HIS A 70 9.20 -2.14 -2.41
C HIS A 70 10.43 -2.93 -1.91
N PRO A 71 10.91 -3.95 -2.64
CA PRO A 71 11.96 -4.85 -2.15
C PRO A 71 13.33 -4.20 -1.97
N THR A 72 13.68 -3.18 -2.76
CA THR A 72 15.00 -2.53 -2.67
C THR A 72 15.02 -1.47 -1.57
N SER A 73 14.05 -0.54 -1.57
CA SER A 73 13.98 0.53 -0.57
C SER A 73 13.45 0.06 0.78
N LYS A 74 12.91 -1.17 0.85
CA LYS A 74 12.27 -1.74 2.04
C LYS A 74 11.06 -0.93 2.52
N LEU A 75 10.54 -0.03 1.68
CA LEU A 75 9.44 0.86 2.03
C LEU A 75 8.11 0.12 1.95
N PHE A 76 7.30 0.23 3.00
CA PHE A 76 5.94 -0.27 3.07
C PHE A 76 4.96 0.91 3.17
N ILE A 77 3.98 0.97 2.28
CA ILE A 77 2.99 2.05 2.18
C ILE A 77 1.60 1.46 2.38
N VAL A 78 0.79 2.11 3.21
CA VAL A 78 -0.60 1.71 3.48
C VAL A 78 -1.55 2.72 2.86
N TRP A 79 -2.42 2.22 1.99
CA TRP A 79 -3.50 2.98 1.36
C TRP A 79 -4.86 2.32 1.65
N ARG A 80 -5.91 3.11 1.86
CA ARG A 80 -7.29 2.63 1.92
C ARG A 80 -8.07 3.22 0.75
N PRO A 81 -8.77 2.40 -0.04
CA PRO A 81 -9.65 2.90 -1.09
C PRO A 81 -10.89 3.56 -0.51
N ALA A 82 -11.58 4.35 -1.33
CA ALA A 82 -12.92 4.80 -0.99
C ALA A 82 -13.87 3.60 -0.99
N GLU A 83 -14.53 3.37 0.14
CA GLU A 83 -15.58 2.35 0.31
C GLU A 83 -16.69 2.95 1.18
N LYS A 84 -17.91 2.36 1.15
CA LYS A 84 -19.11 2.94 1.78
C LYS A 84 -18.83 3.55 3.17
N GLY A 85 -18.84 4.89 3.24
CA GLY A 85 -18.64 5.67 4.46
C GLY A 85 -17.22 6.17 4.73
N TYR A 86 -16.26 5.86 3.87
CA TYR A 86 -14.86 6.27 4.02
C TYR A 86 -14.31 6.90 2.74
N GLU A 87 -13.64 8.03 2.88
CA GLU A 87 -12.78 8.54 1.82
C GLU A 87 -11.53 7.67 1.67
N SER A 88 -11.01 7.66 0.43
CA SER A 88 -9.70 7.11 0.17
C SER A 88 -8.63 7.94 0.89
N GLU A 89 -7.65 7.25 1.47
CA GLU A 89 -6.54 7.92 2.14
C GLU A 89 -5.33 7.00 2.30
N TYR A 90 -4.13 7.58 2.20
CA TYR A 90 -2.91 6.98 2.70
C TYR A 90 -2.84 7.12 4.22
N LYS A 91 -2.45 6.04 4.90
CA LYS A 91 -2.46 5.97 6.38
C LYS A 91 -1.11 6.03 7.04
N THR A 92 -0.14 5.32 6.49
CA THR A 92 1.23 5.31 7.01
C THR A 92 2.20 4.84 5.94
N CYS A 93 3.47 5.22 6.11
CA CYS A 93 4.60 4.74 5.33
C CYS A 93 5.79 4.47 6.27
N PHE A 94 6.47 3.33 6.13
CA PHE A 94 7.57 2.94 7.03
C PHE A 94 8.48 1.88 6.42
N TYR A 95 9.68 1.72 6.97
CA TYR A 95 10.63 0.70 6.52
C TYR A 95 10.36 -0.65 7.18
N VAL A 96 10.39 -1.72 6.36
CA VAL A 96 10.28 -3.12 6.79
C VAL A 96 11.29 -3.96 6.03
N ARG A 97 12.21 -4.59 6.77
CA ARG A 97 13.30 -5.42 6.20
C ARG A 97 12.78 -6.60 5.38
N SER A 98 11.79 -7.33 5.92
CA SER A 98 11.18 -8.49 5.25
C SER A 98 9.70 -8.24 5.01
N GLY A 99 9.38 -7.59 3.88
CA GLY A 99 8.00 -7.27 3.55
C GLY A 99 7.12 -8.50 3.38
N MET A 100 7.67 -9.62 2.87
CA MET A 100 6.90 -10.87 2.75
C MET A 100 6.51 -11.45 4.11
N VAL A 101 7.43 -11.45 5.09
CA VAL A 101 7.11 -11.91 6.45
C VAL A 101 6.09 -10.99 7.09
N TYR A 102 6.29 -9.67 6.94
CA TYR A 102 5.35 -8.69 7.47
C TYR A 102 3.96 -8.82 6.86
N MET A 103 3.84 -8.86 5.53
CA MET A 103 2.56 -8.98 4.84
C MET A 103 1.82 -10.24 5.27
N ARG A 104 2.50 -11.40 5.35
CA ARG A 104 1.89 -12.66 5.79
C ARG A 104 1.37 -12.62 7.23
N GLY A 105 1.90 -11.75 8.08
CA GLY A 105 1.43 -11.55 9.46
C GLY A 105 0.22 -10.63 9.58
N LEU A 106 -0.24 -10.00 8.48
CA LEU A 106 -1.39 -9.11 8.51
C LEU A 106 -2.70 -9.88 8.60
N GLU A 107 -3.66 -9.30 9.33
CA GLU A 107 -4.98 -9.88 9.54
C GLU A 107 -5.76 -10.01 8.21
N ASN A 108 -6.29 -11.21 7.95
CA ASN A 108 -7.08 -11.52 6.74
C ASN A 108 -6.38 -11.10 5.44
N VAL A 109 -5.05 -11.33 5.38
CA VAL A 109 -4.24 -10.91 4.25
C VAL A 109 -4.45 -11.79 3.02
N GLU A 110 -4.49 -11.11 1.87
CA GLU A 110 -4.41 -11.69 0.55
C GLU A 110 -3.23 -11.04 -0.19
N ILE A 111 -2.25 -11.84 -0.61
CA ILE A 111 -1.14 -11.36 -1.43
C ILE A 111 -1.60 -11.29 -2.88
N LEU A 112 -1.74 -10.07 -3.42
CA LEU A 112 -2.20 -9.82 -4.78
C LEU A 112 -1.06 -9.91 -5.78
N ARG A 113 0.10 -9.38 -5.40
CA ARG A 113 1.32 -9.41 -6.20
C ARG A 113 2.51 -9.72 -5.31
N PHE A 114 3.25 -10.77 -5.65
CA PHE A 114 4.53 -11.05 -5.01
C PHE A 114 5.58 -10.04 -5.47
N PRO A 115 6.44 -9.54 -4.56
CA PRO A 115 7.55 -8.69 -4.92
C PRO A 115 8.54 -9.46 -5.79
N ARG A 116 9.25 -8.74 -6.67
CA ARG A 116 10.28 -9.29 -7.54
C ARG A 116 11.59 -8.57 -7.24
N GLU A 117 12.66 -9.33 -7.04
CA GLU A 117 14.01 -8.78 -6.87
C GLU A 117 14.57 -8.26 -8.20
#